data_AF-A0AAW8KBI4-F1
#
_entry.id   AF-A0AAW8KBI4-F1
#
_cell.length_a   1.000
_cell.length_b   1.000
_cell.length_c   1.000
_cell.angle_alpha   90.00
_cell.angle_beta   90.00
_cell.angle_gamma   90.00
#
_symmetry.space_group_name_H-M   'P 1'
#
loop_
_entity.id
_entity.type
_entity.pdbx_description
1 polymer ?
#
loop_
_entity_poly.entity_id
_entity_poly.type
_entity_poly.pdbx_seq_one_letter_code
_entity_poly.pdbx_strand_id
1 'polypeptide(L)'
;NDQGQYYNPTFASTDHYGEYKQEMGYATDLITDHAIEYLDQRDRNKPFCLLVHHKAPHRLWMPSTKYVGKYGKVNFPLPETFW
;
A
#
# COMPACT_ATOMS: atom_id res chain seq x y z
N ASN A 1 2.66 -12.49 11.59
CA ASN A 1 3.34 -11.69 10.53
C ASN A 1 2.82 -10.27 10.64
N ASP A 2 3.32 -9.50 11.61
CA ASP A 2 2.54 -8.39 12.20
C ASP A 2 2.72 -7.06 11.46
N GLN A 3 3.12 -7.12 10.19
CA GLN A 3 3.57 -5.96 9.41
C GLN A 3 2.87 -5.87 8.04
N GLY A 4 1.94 -6.78 7.74
CA GLY A 4 1.26 -6.88 6.44
C GLY A 4 2.15 -7.38 5.29
N GLN A 5 1.53 -7.72 4.17
CA GLN A 5 2.18 -8.26 2.97
C GLN A 5 2.17 -7.24 1.83
N TYR A 6 3.19 -7.30 0.97
CA TYR A 6 3.23 -6.49 -0.25
C TYR A 6 2.42 -7.10 -1.39
N TYR A 7 2.53 -8.42 -1.54
CA TYR A 7 1.84 -9.20 -2.56
C TYR A 7 0.72 -9.98 -1.92
N ASN A 8 -0.43 -9.96 -2.58
CA ASN A 8 -1.66 -10.59 -2.16
C ASN A 8 -1.97 -10.36 -0.67
N PRO A 9 -2.08 -9.09 -0.23
CA PRO A 9 -2.30 -8.74 1.17
C PRO A 9 -3.66 -9.22 1.68
N THR A 10 -3.77 -9.30 3.00
CA THR A 10 -5.04 -9.48 3.70
C THR A 10 -5.54 -8.16 4.25
N PHE A 11 -6.79 -7.78 3.94
CA PHE A 11 -7.45 -6.58 4.46
C PHE A 11 -8.59 -6.95 5.40
N ALA A 12 -8.86 -6.10 6.39
CA ALA A 12 -10.04 -6.21 7.23
C ALA A 12 -11.28 -5.75 6.46
N SER A 13 -12.40 -6.46 6.62
CA SER A 13 -13.69 -6.04 6.08
C SER A 13 -14.30 -4.89 6.90
N THR A 14 -15.02 -3.98 6.23
CA THR A 14 -15.79 -2.91 6.90
C THR A 14 -16.99 -3.46 7.67
N ASP A 15 -17.57 -4.56 7.19
CA ASP A 15 -18.86 -5.06 7.68
C ASP A 15 -18.70 -6.15 8.75
N HIS A 16 -17.51 -6.75 8.83
CA HIS A 16 -17.20 -7.87 9.72
C HIS A 16 -15.86 -7.63 10.42
N TYR A 17 -15.92 -6.96 11.57
CA TYR A 17 -14.73 -6.71 12.38
C TYR A 17 -14.06 -8.03 12.78
N GLY A 18 -12.75 -8.14 12.49
CA GLY A 18 -11.96 -9.35 12.77
C GLY A 18 -11.92 -10.35 11.61
N GLU A 19 -12.68 -10.14 10.54
CA GLU A 19 -12.57 -10.92 9.32
C GLU A 19 -11.56 -10.30 8.35
N TYR A 20 -10.60 -11.11 7.93
CA TYR A 20 -9.56 -10.71 6.99
C TYR A 20 -9.72 -11.47 5.68
N LYS A 21 -9.81 -10.74 4.58
CA LYS A 21 -9.88 -11.31 3.24
C LYS A 21 -8.55 -11.09 2.52
N GLN A 22 -8.01 -12.16 1.94
CA GLN A 22 -6.89 -12.02 1.02
C GLN A 22 -7.38 -11.50 -0.32
N GLU A 23 -6.69 -10.51 -0.85
CA GLU A 23 -6.95 -9.96 -2.18
C GLU A 23 -5.75 -10.14 -3.07
N MET A 24 -5.99 -10.46 -4.34
CA MET A 24 -4.93 -10.66 -5.32
C MET A 24 -4.45 -9.31 -5.85
N GLY A 25 -3.14 -9.06 -5.79
CA GLY A 25 -2.56 -7.81 -6.29
C GLY A 25 -1.40 -7.31 -5.44
N TYR A 26 -1.06 -6.03 -5.63
CA TYR A 26 0.00 -5.37 -4.88
C TYR A 26 -0.61 -4.35 -3.92
N ALA A 27 -0.19 -4.38 -2.65
CA ALA A 27 -0.80 -3.62 -1.57
C ALA A 27 -0.91 -2.12 -1.86
N THR A 28 0.11 -1.50 -2.48
CA THR A 28 0.05 -0.07 -2.82
C THR A 28 -1.02 0.22 -3.86
N ASP A 29 -1.16 -0.64 -4.87
CA ASP A 29 -2.14 -0.46 -5.94
C ASP A 29 -3.55 -0.69 -5.36
N LEU A 30 -3.79 -1.81 -4.66
CA LEU A 30 -5.08 -2.15 -4.02
C LEU A 30 -5.57 -1.10 -3.02
N ILE A 31 -4.68 -0.57 -2.15
CA ILE A 31 -5.05 0.49 -1.20
C ILE A 31 -5.50 1.76 -1.93
N THR A 32 -4.86 2.07 -3.07
CA THR A 32 -5.24 3.23 -3.89
C THR A 32 -6.59 3.00 -4.55
N ASP A 33 -6.81 1.82 -5.10
CA ASP A 33 -8.07 1.44 -5.74
C ASP A 33 -9.24 1.52 -4.75
N HIS A 34 -9.08 1.00 -3.52
CA HIS A 34 -10.09 1.14 -2.46
C HIS A 34 -10.37 2.59 -2.06
N ALA A 35 -9.34 3.43 -2.01
CA ALA A 35 -9.51 4.85 -1.70
C ALA A 35 -10.31 5.55 -2.81
N ILE A 36 -10.03 5.25 -4.08
CA ILE A 36 -10.77 5.78 -5.24
C ILE A 36 -12.21 5.27 -5.21
N GLU A 37 -12.42 3.98 -4.99
CA GLU A 37 -13.75 3.38 -4.90
C GLU A 37 -14.60 4.04 -3.80
N TYR A 38 -14.03 4.26 -2.62
CA TYR A 38 -14.70 5.01 -1.56
C TYR A 38 -15.10 6.42 -2.02
N LEU A 39 -14.19 7.13 -2.69
CA LEU A 39 -14.45 8.49 -3.18
C LEU A 39 -15.57 8.51 -4.23
N ASP A 40 -15.65 7.49 -5.08
CA ASP A 40 -16.69 7.35 -6.10
C ASP A 40 -18.05 7.01 -5.50
N GLN A 41 -18.09 6.21 -4.43
CA GLN A 41 -19.32 5.74 -3.79
C GLN A 41 -19.86 6.65 -2.68
N ARG A 42 -19.04 7.53 -2.09
CA ARG A 42 -19.48 8.39 -0.96
C ARG A 42 -20.59 9.36 -1.36
N ASP A 43 -21.36 9.80 -0.36
CA ASP A 43 -22.30 10.91 -0.48
C ASP A 43 -21.57 12.24 -0.71
N ARG A 44 -21.73 12.82 -1.91
CA ARG A 44 -21.08 14.07 -2.31
C ARG A 44 -21.62 15.32 -1.60
N ASN A 45 -22.74 15.22 -0.87
CA ASN A 45 -23.32 16.33 -0.13
C ASN A 45 -22.80 16.43 1.32
N LYS A 46 -21.96 15.49 1.77
CA LYS A 46 -21.40 15.47 3.13
C LYS A 46 -19.89 15.69 3.10
N PRO A 47 -19.32 16.38 4.11
CA PRO A 47 -17.88 16.39 4.29
C PRO A 47 -17.38 14.97 4.60
N PHE A 48 -16.15 14.68 4.21
CA PHE A 48 -15.50 13.40 4.49
C PHE A 48 -14.09 13.62 5.01
N CYS A 49 -13.56 12.61 5.69
CA CYS A 49 -12.16 12.49 6.04
C CYS A 49 -11.74 11.06 5.69
N LEU A 50 -10.78 10.92 4.76
CA LEU A 50 -10.27 9.63 4.32
C LEU A 50 -8.80 9.53 4.70
N LEU A 51 -8.44 8.47 5.42
CA LEU A 51 -7.06 8.16 5.80
C LEU A 51 -6.56 7.03 4.92
N VAL A 52 -5.58 7.31 4.06
CA VAL A 52 -5.00 6.33 3.13
C VAL A 52 -3.61 5.96 3.63
N HIS A 53 -3.47 4.76 4.20
CA HIS A 53 -2.24 4.30 4.83
C HIS A 53 -1.56 3.21 4.02
N HIS A 54 -0.54 3.58 3.25
CA HIS A 54 0.23 2.60 2.49
C HIS A 54 1.22 1.82 3.36
N LYS A 55 1.41 0.55 3.02
CA LYS A 55 2.49 -0.29 3.56
C LYS A 55 3.87 0.12 3.03
N ALA A 56 3.96 0.52 1.77
CA ALA A 56 5.23 0.93 1.18
C ALA A 56 5.74 2.23 1.84
N PRO A 57 7.06 2.41 2.02
CA PRO A 57 8.16 1.51 1.69
C PRO A 57 8.66 0.74 2.92
N HIS A 58 7.78 0.24 3.80
CA HIS A 58 8.21 -0.45 5.01
C HIS A 58 8.96 -1.77 4.71
N ARG A 59 9.84 -2.24 5.61
CA ARG A 59 10.58 -3.50 5.40
C ARG A 59 9.61 -4.67 5.11
N LEU A 60 9.96 -5.62 4.25
CA LEU A 60 11.27 -5.91 3.62
C LEU A 60 11.45 -5.34 2.19
N TRP A 61 10.81 -4.21 1.86
CA TRP A 61 11.03 -3.49 0.59
C TRP A 61 10.82 -4.33 -0.69
N MET A 62 9.69 -5.03 -0.79
CA MET A 62 9.37 -5.78 -2.00
C MET A 62 8.66 -4.85 -3.00
N PRO A 63 9.32 -4.41 -4.09
CA PRO A 63 8.71 -3.48 -5.04
C PRO A 63 7.59 -4.17 -5.82
N SER A 64 6.66 -3.40 -6.40
CA SER A 64 5.75 -3.91 -7.44
C SER A 64 6.55 -4.47 -8.62
N THR A 65 6.04 -5.49 -9.30
CA THR A 65 6.72 -6.17 -10.42
C THR A 65 7.16 -5.19 -11.51
N LYS A 66 6.35 -4.15 -11.80
CA LYS A 66 6.66 -3.08 -12.75
C LYS A 66 7.91 -2.24 -12.40
N TYR A 67 8.37 -2.31 -11.15
CA TYR A 67 9.54 -1.56 -10.66
C TYR A 67 10.71 -2.47 -10.28
N VAL A 68 10.61 -3.79 -10.46
CA VAL A 68 11.73 -4.71 -10.21
C VAL A 68 12.92 -4.31 -11.07
N GLY A 69 14.07 -4.13 -10.45
CA GLY A 69 15.30 -3.75 -11.14
C GLY A 69 15.36 -2.31 -11.64
N LYS A 70 14.33 -1.47 -11.41
CA LYS A 70 14.27 -0.08 -11.90
C LYS A 70 15.54 0.73 -11.61
N TYR A 71 16.14 0.51 -10.44
CA TYR A 71 17.36 1.18 -10.00
C TYR A 71 18.55 0.24 -9.83
N GLY A 72 18.51 -0.97 -10.41
CA GLY A 72 19.57 -1.97 -10.23
C GLY A 72 20.94 -1.58 -10.81
N LYS A 73 21.01 -0.51 -11.61
CA LYS A 73 22.25 0.04 -12.19
C LYS A 73 22.54 1.48 -11.72
N VAL A 74 21.78 2.00 -10.76
CA VAL A 74 21.96 3.37 -10.26
C VAL A 74 22.87 3.35 -9.04
N ASN A 75 23.94 4.15 -9.09
CA ASN A 75 24.78 4.42 -7.93
C ASN A 75 24.24 5.66 -7.22
N PHE A 76 23.56 5.48 -6.09
CA PHE A 76 23.12 6.59 -5.26
C PHE A 76 24.29 7.12 -4.41
N PRO A 77 24.43 8.45 -4.23
CA PRO A 77 25.45 8.98 -3.36
C PRO A 77 25.21 8.53 -1.91
N LEU A 78 26.29 8.21 -1.21
CA LEU A 78 26.22 7.99 0.24
C LEU A 78 26.02 9.34 0.95
N PRO A 79 25.34 9.36 2.11
CA PRO A 79 25.33 10.54 2.97
C PRO A 79 26.74 11.00 3.34
N GLU A 80 26.95 12.31 3.52
CA GLU A 80 28.25 12.89 3.89
C GLU A 80 28.81 12.30 5.21
N THR A 81 27.92 11.85 6.10
CA THR A 81 28.24 11.27 7.42
C THR A 81 28.07 9.74 7.44
N PHE A 82 28.24 9.05 6.30
CA PHE A 82 28.08 7.59 6.24
C PHE A 82 29.18 6.84 7.02
N TRP A 83 30.37 7.44 7.10
CA TRP A 83 31.51 6.97 7.89
C TRP A 83 31.69 7.87 9.12
#